data_AF-A0A183HEH6-F1
#
_entry.id   AF-A0A183HEH6-F1
#
_cell.length_a   1.000
_cell.length_b   1.000
_cell.length_c   1.000
_cell.angle_alpha   90.00
_cell.angle_beta   90.00
_cell.angle_gamma   90.00
#
_symmetry.space_group_name_H-M   'P 1'
#
loop_
_entity.id
_entity.type
_entity.pdbx_description
1 polymer ?
#
loop_
_entity_poly.entity_id
_entity_poly.type
_entity_poly.pdbx_seq_one_letter_code
_entity_poly.pdbx_strand_id
1 'polypeptide(L)' 'MERRPDIVLPCVHTFCSVCIEQWKAMEKNWCPLCHNSLEFNGSDIWVIPDVMESGELKNYLMSLTKSDGAKR' A
#
# COMPACT_ATOMS: atom_id res chain seq x y z
N MET A 1 -5.92 -0.74 22.96
CA MET A 1 -4.84 -0.75 21.96
C MET A 1 -5.49 -0.53 20.60
N GLU A 2 -5.55 0.72 20.16
CA GLU A 2 -6.09 1.06 18.84
C GLU A 2 -4.97 0.86 17.81
N ARG A 3 -5.06 -0.22 17.03
CA ARG A 3 -4.11 -0.45 15.93
C ARG A 3 -4.52 0.44 14.78
N ARG A 4 -3.59 1.29 14.30
CA ARG A 4 -3.84 2.15 13.15
C ARG A 4 -3.97 1.30 11.89
N PRO A 5 -4.98 1.53 11.05
CA PRO A 5 -5.11 0.84 9.77
C PRO A 5 -4.08 1.41 8.77
N ASP A 6 -3.32 0.52 8.16
CA ASP A 6 -2.20 0.77 7.24
C ASP A 6 -2.27 -0.08 5.96
N ILE A 7 -3.24 -1.01 5.86
CA ILE A 7 -3.50 -1.83 4.67
C ILE A 7 -4.90 -1.54 4.13
N VAL A 8 -4.98 -1.26 2.82
CA VAL A 8 -6.23 -1.21 2.05
C VAL A 8 -6.30 -2.47 1.18
N LEU A 9 -7.35 -3.27 1.35
CA LEU A 9 -7.60 -4.45 0.49
C LEU A 9 -8.19 -4.03 -0.88
N PRO A 10 -8.16 -4.89 -1.92
CA PRO A 10 -8.77 -4.61 -3.23
C PRO A 10 -10.27 -4.28 -3.19
N CYS A 11 -10.96 -4.73 -2.14
CA CYS A 11 -12.35 -4.40 -1.86
C CYS A 11 -12.54 -3.07 -1.09
N VAL A 12 -11.50 -2.25 -0.98
CA VAL A 12 -11.47 -0.91 -0.34
C VAL A 12 -11.64 -0.92 1.19
N HIS A 13 -11.77 -2.10 1.81
CA HIS A 13 -11.79 -2.22 3.26
C HIS A 13 -10.40 -2.09 3.86
N THR A 14 -10.30 -1.36 4.98
CA THR A 14 -9.03 -1.04 5.64
C THR A 14 -8.84 -1.84 6.91
N PHE A 15 -7.62 -2.31 7.14
CA PHE A 15 -7.24 -3.10 8.31
C PHE A 15 -5.81 -2.76 8.74
N CYS A 16 -5.43 -3.23 9.93
CA CYS A 16 -4.03 -3.20 10.35
C CYS A 16 -3.23 -4.33 9.69
N SER A 17 -1.94 -4.11 9.44
CA SER A 17 -1.01 -5.08 8.83
C SER A 17 -1.00 -6.40 9.58
N VAL A 18 -0.82 -6.34 10.89
CA VAL A 18 -0.87 -7.51 11.79
C VAL A 18 -2.19 -8.28 11.63
N CYS A 19 -3.31 -7.59 11.46
CA CYS A 19 -4.64 -8.17 11.37
C CYS A 19 -4.78 -8.99 10.06
N ILE A 20 -4.31 -8.43 8.94
CA ILE A 20 -4.38 -9.08 7.63
C ILE A 20 -3.34 -10.19 7.48
N GLU A 21 -2.15 -10.02 8.05
CA GLU A 21 -1.13 -11.08 8.06
C GLU A 21 -1.61 -12.32 8.83
N GLN A 22 -2.20 -12.13 10.02
CA GLN A 22 -2.80 -13.24 10.78
C GLN A 22 -3.95 -13.89 10.02
N TRP A 23 -4.79 -13.09 9.37
CA TRP A 23 -5.89 -13.60 8.55
C TRP A 23 -5.40 -14.48 7.40
N LYS A 24 -4.37 -14.02 6.68
CA LYS A 24 -3.69 -14.80 5.63
C LYS A 24 -3.06 -16.08 6.18
N ALA A 25 -2.42 -16.02 7.35
CA ALA A 25 -1.81 -17.19 7.99
C ALA A 25 -2.82 -18.28 8.38
N MET A 26 -4.12 -17.92 8.52
CA MET A 26 -5.22 -18.87 8.69
C MET A 26 -5.80 -19.40 7.37
N GLU A 27 -5.07 -19.22 6.26
CA GLU A 27 -5.47 -19.61 4.90
C GLU A 27 -6.78 -18.93 4.43
N LYS A 28 -7.08 -17.75 4.96
CA LYS A 28 -8.26 -16.96 4.59
C LYS A 28 -7.92 -15.99 3.46
N ASN A 29 -8.34 -16.35 2.25
CA ASN A 29 -8.13 -15.55 1.03
C ASN A 29 -9.38 -14.72 0.66
N TRP A 30 -10.08 -14.16 1.65
CA TRP A 30 -11.25 -13.30 1.43
C TRP A 30 -11.33 -12.19 2.45
N CYS A 31 -12.00 -11.08 2.11
CA CYS A 31 -12.17 -9.96 3.03
C CYS A 31 -13.02 -10.36 4.26
N PRO A 32 -12.59 -10.02 5.50
CA PRO A 32 -13.39 -10.25 6.71
C PRO A 32 -14.74 -9.52 6.76
N LEU A 33 -14.89 -8.42 5.99
CA LEU A 33 -16.10 -7.58 6.03
C LEU A 33 -17.09 -7.88 4.90
N CYS A 34 -16.59 -8.13 3.68
CA CYS A 34 -17.44 -8.29 2.50
C CYS A 34 -17.29 -9.65 1.81
N HIS A 35 -16.39 -10.52 2.28
CA HIS A 35 -16.10 -11.83 1.70
C HIS A 35 -15.66 -11.84 0.23
N ASN A 36 -15.31 -10.69 -0.36
CA ASN A 36 -14.65 -10.66 -1.66
C ASN A 36 -13.34 -11.45 -1.61
N SER A 37 -13.11 -12.29 -2.62
CA SER A 37 -11.86 -13.01 -2.81
C SER A 37 -10.68 -12.03 -2.88
N LEU A 38 -9.62 -12.33 -2.15
CA LEU A 38 -8.36 -11.61 -2.15
C LEU A 38 -7.37 -12.45 -2.97
N GLU A 39 -7.52 -12.43 -4.29
CA GLU A 39 -6.53 -13.00 -5.20
C GLU A 39 -5.32 -12.06 -5.21
N PHE A 40 -4.36 -12.30 -4.31
CA PHE A 40 -3.11 -11.55 -4.29
C PHE A 40 -2.22 -12.01 -5.44
N ASN A 41 -2.60 -11.64 -6.65
CA ASN A 41 -1.64 -11.52 -7.74
C ASN A 41 -0.66 -10.45 -7.26
N GLY A 42 0.63 -10.74 -7.15
CA GLY A 42 1.63 -9.91 -6.44
C GLY A 42 1.75 -8.43 -6.85
N SER A 43 0.93 -7.96 -7.80
CA SER A 43 0.71 -6.57 -8.19
C SER A 43 -0.27 -5.78 -7.31
N ASP A 44 -1.15 -6.43 -6.54
CA ASP A 44 -2.35 -5.76 -6.00
C ASP A 44 -2.20 -5.27 -4.55
N ILE A 45 -1.02 -5.43 -3.94
CA ILE A 45 -0.71 -4.95 -2.59
C ILE A 45 -0.09 -3.56 -2.68
N TRP A 46 -0.90 -2.53 -2.43
CA TRP A 46 -0.44 -1.15 -2.31
C TRP A 46 0.06 -0.91 -0.88
N VAL A 47 1.38 -0.80 -0.73
CA VAL A 47 2.00 -0.39 0.54
C VAL A 47 1.97 1.13 0.61
N ILE A 48 1.37 1.69 1.65
CA ILE A 48 1.50 3.12 1.94
C ILE A 48 2.92 3.31 2.46
N PRO A 49 3.79 4.08 1.77
CA PRO A 49 5.13 4.33 2.26
C PRO A 49 5.07 5.03 3.62
N ASP A 50 6.03 4.72 4.50
CA ASP A 50 6.25 5.51 5.70
C ASP A 50 6.45 6.99 5.32
N VAL A 51 6.07 7.87 6.25
CA VAL A 51 6.18 9.33 6.07
C VAL A 51 7.65 9.67 5.76
N MET A 52 7.93 9.98 4.50
CA MET A 52 9.25 10.43 4.08
C MET A 52 9.56 11.78 4.74
N GLU A 53 10.81 12.01 5.15
CA GLU A 53 11.22 13.33 5.64
C GLU A 53 10.97 14.39 4.54
N SER A 54 10.55 15.59 4.96
CA SER A 54 10.07 16.65 4.05
C SER A 54 11.07 17.04 2.95
N GLY A 55 12.38 16.82 3.19
CA GLY A 55 13.43 17.05 2.20
C GLY A 55 13.54 15.98 1.11
N GLU A 56 13.23 14.71 1.42
CA GLU A 56 13.41 13.58 0.50
C GLU A 56 12.39 13.60 -0.64
N LEU A 57 11.12 13.89 -0.32
CA LEU A 57 10.06 14.04 -1.32
C LEU A 57 10.40 15.13 -2.35
N LYS A 58 10.94 16.26 -1.89
CA LYS A 58 11.36 17.38 -2.74
C LYS A 58 12.45 16.95 -3.72
N ASN A 59 13.47 16.23 -3.24
CA ASN A 59 14.57 15.77 -4.08
C ASN A 59 14.10 14.75 -5.14
N TYR A 60 13.19 13.85 -4.75
CA TYR A 60 12.58 12.89 -5.67
C TYR A 60 11.75 13.58 -6.76
N LEU A 61 10.88 14.53 -6.40
CA LEU A 61 10.09 15.29 -7.38
C LEU A 61 10.98 16.09 -8.34
N MET A 62 12.10 16.63 -7.83
CA MET A 62 13.07 17.37 -8.65
C MET A 62 13.91 16.49 -9.57
N SER A 63 14.02 15.17 -9.33
CA SER A 63 14.73 14.27 -10.23
C SER A 63 13.86 13.86 -11.42
N LEU A 64 12.54 13.71 -11.21
CA LEU A 64 11.58 13.35 -12.25
C LEU A 64 11.39 14.45 -13.32
N THR A 65 11.58 15.72 -12.96
CA THR A 65 11.35 16.85 -13.86
C THR A 65 12.55 17.27 -14.70
N LYS A 66 13.75 16.74 -14.41
CA LYS A 66 14.99 17.11 -15.11
C LYS A 66 15.22 16.37 -16.43
N SER A 67 14.43 15.35 -16.75
CA SER A 67 14.68 14.47 -17.91
C SER A 67 14.09 14.94 -19.24
N ASP A 68 13.28 16.01 -19.29
CA ASP A 68 12.54 16.37 -20.53
C ASP A 68 12.95 17.72 -21.17
N GLY A 69 14.09 18.29 -20.77
CA GLY A 69 14.54 19.62 -21.21
C GLY A 69 15.65 19.68 -22.27
N ALA A 70 16.17 18.55 -22.75
CA ALA A 70 17.39 18.52 -23.56
C ALA A 70 17.24 17.72 -24.87
N LYS A 71 16.29 18.11 -25.73
CA LYS A 71 16.37 17.85 -27.17
C LYS A 71 15.96 19.10 -27.94
N ARG A 72 16.96 19.91 -28.30
CA ARG A 72 16.92 20.88 -29.40
C ARG A 72 18.16 20.68 -30.24
#